data_AF-A0AA38Y2Y4-F1
#
_entry.id   AF-A0AA38Y2Y4-F1
#
_cell.length_a   1.000
_cell.length_b   1.000
_cell.length_c   1.000
_cell.angle_alpha   90.00
_cell.angle_beta   90.00
_cell.angle_gamma   90.00
#
_symmetry.space_group_name_H-M   'P 1'
#
loop_
_entity.id
_entity.type
_entity.pdbx_description
1 polymer ?
#
loop_
_entity_poly.entity_id
_entity_poly.type
_entity_poly.pdbx_seq_one_letter_code
_entity_poly.pdbx_strand_id
1 'polypeptide(L)'
;MEQDTNGLEVAQARGSDQHQPKQHLSQHESLLELPPAPEPGTPYISQTILCRVPATKDYVLNHVALQIESPASSLAFYIDFLGMSLIFVVNTGPFTAYYLGYPQKSDVSPADMAAETGVRSGLLELISLHDKVDDTPETSPSKRRGFAHLGIRVPDVSETLKLAKEKGWKVIKHLDNVEPYDMPLPGKIHGAWQAGFDQTFAQIGFLEDPDG
;
A
#
# COMPACT_ATOMS: atom_id res chain seq x y z
N MET A 1 -43.84 -46.07 51.01
CA MET A 1 -44.79 -45.27 50.21
C MET A 1 -44.62 -43.85 50.71
N GLU A 2 -43.80 -43.06 50.02
CA GLU A 2 -44.27 -42.09 48.99
C GLU A 2 -45.10 -40.99 49.64
N GLN A 3 -44.93 -39.68 49.46
CA GLN A 3 -44.08 -38.72 48.74
C GLN A 3 -44.22 -37.43 49.63
N ASP A 4 -43.55 -36.28 49.53
CA ASP A 4 -43.32 -35.43 48.36
C ASP A 4 -42.48 -34.20 48.81
N THR A 5 -41.79 -33.61 47.86
CA THR A 5 -40.84 -32.48 48.01
C THR A 5 -41.38 -31.15 47.49
N ASN A 6 -40.72 -30.07 47.92
CA ASN A 6 -40.53 -28.75 47.28
C ASN A 6 -41.30 -27.52 47.81
N GLY A 7 -40.52 -26.48 48.12
CA GLY A 7 -40.96 -25.10 48.31
C GLY A 7 -39.79 -24.18 48.71
N LEU A 8 -39.48 -23.21 47.84
CA LEU A 8 -38.44 -22.14 47.82
C LEU A 8 -38.16 -21.43 49.18
N GLU A 9 -37.04 -20.73 49.42
CA GLU A 9 -36.48 -19.60 48.68
C GLU A 9 -35.09 -19.20 49.24
N VAL A 10 -34.08 -18.96 48.38
CA VAL A 10 -32.78 -18.40 48.80
C VAL A 10 -32.61 -17.01 48.17
N ALA A 11 -32.34 -16.04 49.04
CA ALA A 11 -32.24 -14.62 48.76
C ALA A 11 -31.14 -14.28 47.73
N GLN A 12 -31.50 -13.39 46.79
CA GLN A 12 -30.58 -12.67 45.90
C GLN A 12 -30.02 -11.44 46.63
N ALA A 13 -28.69 -11.30 46.66
CA ALA A 13 -28.01 -10.05 46.98
C ALA A 13 -27.20 -9.57 45.77
N ARG A 14 -27.35 -8.28 45.48
CA ARG A 14 -26.88 -7.55 44.31
C ARG A 14 -25.36 -7.36 44.31
N GLY A 15 -24.71 -7.63 43.17
CA GLY A 15 -23.38 -7.12 42.83
C GLY A 15 -23.45 -6.47 41.46
N SER A 16 -23.36 -5.14 41.42
CA SER A 16 -23.30 -4.33 40.21
C SER A 16 -21.94 -4.48 39.53
N ASP A 17 -21.88 -5.23 38.43
CA ASP A 17 -20.67 -5.34 37.62
C ASP A 17 -20.61 -4.16 36.62
N GLN A 18 -20.01 -3.06 37.06
CA GLN A 18 -19.58 -2.00 36.15
C GLN A 18 -18.41 -2.54 35.34
N HIS A 19 -18.68 -2.97 34.10
CA HIS A 19 -17.66 -3.21 33.09
C HIS A 19 -16.93 -1.89 32.78
N GLN A 20 -15.87 -1.59 33.53
CA GLN A 20 -14.83 -0.68 33.07
C GLN A 20 -14.07 -1.38 31.92
N PRO A 21 -13.90 -0.74 30.76
CA PRO A 21 -13.03 -1.29 29.73
C PRO A 21 -11.61 -1.33 30.30
N LYS A 22 -11.08 -2.54 30.50
CA LYS A 22 -9.67 -2.76 30.82
C LYS A 22 -8.86 -2.14 29.68
N GLN A 23 -8.22 -1.01 29.96
CA GLN A 23 -7.18 -0.44 29.11
C GLN A 23 -6.05 -1.44 29.01
N HIS A 24 -6.11 -2.31 28.00
CA HIS A 24 -5.03 -3.21 27.65
C HIS A 24 -4.05 -2.47 26.73
N LEU A 25 -3.61 -1.28 27.15
CA LEU A 25 -2.47 -0.60 26.55
C LEU A 25 -1.25 -1.29 27.15
N SER A 26 -0.74 -2.28 26.42
CA SER A 26 0.38 -3.11 26.85
C SER A 26 1.65 -2.27 26.97
N GLN A 27 2.60 -2.75 27.76
CA GLN A 27 3.90 -2.13 28.07
C GLN A 27 4.76 -1.73 26.85
N HIS A 28 4.29 -1.97 25.62
CA HIS A 28 4.93 -1.62 24.35
C HIS A 28 4.78 -0.15 23.92
N GLU A 29 3.77 0.59 24.39
CA GLU A 29 3.62 2.01 24.01
C GLU A 29 4.73 2.91 24.57
N SER A 30 5.45 2.44 25.59
CA SER A 30 6.52 3.16 26.28
C SER A 30 7.85 3.27 25.50
N LEU A 31 8.01 2.62 24.35
CA LEU A 31 9.32 2.52 23.64
C LEU A 31 9.37 3.20 22.27
N LEU A 32 8.30 3.86 21.85
CA LEU A 32 8.20 4.47 20.51
C LEU A 32 7.97 5.99 20.63
N GLU A 33 8.99 6.72 21.09
CA GLU A 33 9.04 8.16 20.80
C GLU A 33 8.99 8.33 19.28
N LEU A 34 7.94 9.00 18.80
CA LEU A 34 7.79 9.36 17.40
C LEU A 34 8.99 10.22 16.97
N PRO A 35 9.46 10.11 15.72
CA PRO A 35 10.39 11.09 15.20
C PRO A 35 9.78 12.49 15.35
N PRO A 36 10.60 13.53 15.63
CA PRO A 36 10.09 14.89 15.78
C PRO A 36 9.36 15.30 14.50
N ALA A 37 8.20 15.95 14.66
CA ALA A 37 7.51 16.55 13.53
C ALA A 37 8.40 17.65 12.94
N PRO A 38 8.78 17.58 11.66
CA PRO A 38 9.57 18.63 11.04
C PRO A 38 8.72 19.89 10.85
N GLU A 39 9.37 21.06 10.90
CA GLU A 39 8.76 22.30 10.39
C GLU A 39 8.51 22.19 8.88
N PRO A 40 7.48 22.88 8.34
CA PRO A 40 7.21 22.87 6.91
C PRO A 40 8.46 23.18 6.06
N GLY A 41 8.71 22.34 5.06
CA GLY A 41 9.75 22.55 4.05
C GLY A 41 11.09 21.88 4.33
N THR A 42 11.64 21.97 5.55
CA THR A 42 12.96 21.35 5.84
C THR A 42 12.78 19.86 6.13
N PRO A 43 13.31 18.95 5.29
CA PRO A 43 13.18 17.53 5.57
C PRO A 43 13.97 17.15 6.83
N TYR A 44 13.33 16.42 7.74
CA TYR A 44 14.05 15.77 8.84
C TYR A 44 14.81 14.57 8.29
N ILE A 45 16.15 14.61 8.41
CA ILE A 45 17.02 13.50 8.05
C ILE A 45 17.48 12.83 9.34
N SER A 46 17.14 11.56 9.52
CA SER A 46 17.60 10.78 10.67
C SER A 46 19.13 10.71 10.69
N GLN A 47 19.74 10.96 11.86
CA GLN A 47 21.19 10.89 12.04
C GLN A 47 21.69 9.45 12.19
N THR A 48 20.81 8.51 12.51
CA THR A 48 21.13 7.09 12.70
C THR A 48 20.15 6.21 11.94
N ILE A 49 20.59 4.99 11.62
CA ILE A 49 19.70 3.94 11.13
C ILE A 49 18.85 3.47 12.31
N LEU A 50 17.57 3.82 12.29
CA LEU A 50 16.63 3.46 13.36
C LEU A 50 16.09 2.05 13.14
N CYS A 51 16.81 1.04 13.64
CA CYS A 51 16.28 -0.31 13.82
C CYS A 51 16.11 -0.57 15.32
N ARG A 52 14.89 -0.39 15.84
CA ARG A 52 14.61 -0.52 17.28
C ARG A 52 14.59 -1.97 17.76
N VAL A 53 14.35 -2.92 16.85
CA VAL A 53 14.23 -4.34 17.17
C VAL A 53 15.29 -5.11 16.35
N PRO A 54 16.45 -5.46 16.94
CA PRO A 54 17.54 -6.13 16.23
C PRO A 54 17.14 -7.42 15.51
N ALA A 55 16.12 -8.13 16.01
CA ALA A 55 15.60 -9.35 15.39
C ALA A 55 14.93 -9.12 14.02
N THR A 56 14.58 -7.88 13.68
CA THR A 56 13.92 -7.50 12.41
C THR A 56 14.85 -6.77 11.45
N LYS A 57 16.14 -6.65 11.78
CA LYS A 57 17.10 -5.83 11.03
C LYS A 57 17.29 -6.25 9.56
N ASP A 58 17.03 -7.52 9.26
CA ASP A 58 17.22 -8.11 7.93
C ASP A 58 15.88 -8.32 7.20
N TYR A 59 14.77 -7.78 7.72
CA TYR A 59 13.48 -7.84 7.03
C TYR A 59 13.52 -6.99 5.76
N VAL A 60 12.83 -7.47 4.71
CA VAL A 60 12.75 -6.79 3.42
C VAL A 60 11.28 -6.59 3.07
N LEU A 61 10.93 -5.40 2.59
CA LEU A 61 9.64 -5.18 1.93
C LEU A 61 9.69 -5.88 0.57
N ASN A 62 9.26 -7.14 0.56
CA ASN A 62 9.44 -7.99 -0.59
C ASN A 62 8.58 -7.57 -1.78
N HIS A 63 7.27 -7.55 -1.60
CA HIS A 63 6.32 -7.17 -2.64
C HIS A 63 5.21 -6.26 -2.10
N VAL A 64 4.58 -5.54 -3.03
CA VAL A 64 3.25 -4.94 -2.84
C VAL A 64 2.29 -5.71 -3.73
N ALA A 65 1.13 -6.07 -3.20
CA ALA A 65 0.09 -6.77 -3.95
C ALA A 65 -0.99 -5.79 -4.40
N LEU A 66 -1.33 -5.83 -5.69
CA LEU A 66 -2.47 -5.13 -6.27
C LEU A 66 -3.46 -6.15 -6.80
N GLN A 67 -4.72 -5.99 -6.44
CA GLN A 67 -5.80 -6.72 -7.09
C GLN A 67 -6.09 -6.04 -8.44
N ILE A 68 -6.18 -6.83 -9.49
CA ILE A 68 -6.39 -6.36 -10.86
C ILE A 68 -7.64 -6.97 -11.46
N GLU A 69 -8.32 -6.21 -12.32
CA GLU A 69 -9.49 -6.64 -13.07
C GLU A 69 -9.07 -7.35 -14.37
N SER A 70 -8.09 -6.78 -15.09
CA SER A 70 -7.68 -7.29 -16.41
C SER A 70 -6.17 -7.56 -16.49
N PRO A 71 -5.74 -8.83 -16.36
CA PRO A 71 -4.33 -9.20 -16.54
C PRO A 71 -3.72 -8.68 -17.84
N ALA A 72 -4.47 -8.66 -18.93
CA ALA A 72 -3.96 -8.15 -20.20
C ALA A 72 -3.65 -6.65 -20.14
N SER A 73 -4.52 -5.85 -19.53
CA SER A 73 -4.33 -4.40 -19.38
C SER A 73 -3.17 -4.09 -18.42
N SER A 74 -3.16 -4.74 -17.25
CA SER A 74 -2.11 -4.53 -16.25
C SER A 74 -0.75 -4.99 -16.77
N LEU A 75 -0.64 -6.14 -17.46
CA LEU A 75 0.63 -6.58 -18.03
C LEU A 75 1.11 -5.65 -19.16
N ALA A 76 0.22 -5.15 -20.02
CA ALA A 76 0.60 -4.16 -21.03
C ALA A 76 1.11 -2.85 -20.38
N PHE A 77 0.53 -2.45 -19.26
CA PHE A 77 0.98 -1.27 -18.53
C PHE A 77 2.33 -1.49 -17.82
N TYR A 78 2.43 -2.52 -16.98
CA TYR A 78 3.60 -2.74 -16.13
C TYR A 78 4.80 -3.33 -16.89
N ILE A 79 4.57 -4.19 -17.88
CA ILE A 79 5.65 -4.80 -18.69
C ILE A 79 5.93 -3.96 -19.91
N ASP A 80 4.97 -3.80 -20.82
CA ASP A 80 5.26 -3.23 -22.14
C ASP A 80 5.52 -1.72 -22.09
N PHE A 81 4.90 -1.01 -21.14
CA PHE A 81 5.09 0.43 -20.99
C PHE A 81 6.10 0.80 -19.88
N LEU A 82 5.95 0.26 -18.66
CA LEU A 82 6.85 0.58 -17.54
C LEU A 82 8.14 -0.25 -17.55
N GLY A 83 8.23 -1.32 -18.36
CA GLY A 83 9.46 -2.08 -18.54
C GLY A 83 9.79 -3.05 -17.40
N MET A 84 8.81 -3.43 -16.57
CA MET A 84 9.01 -4.49 -15.59
C MET A 84 9.12 -5.85 -16.30
N SER A 85 9.84 -6.79 -15.69
CA SER A 85 9.94 -8.17 -16.17
C SER A 85 8.98 -9.08 -15.42
N LEU A 86 8.27 -9.93 -16.16
CA LEU A 86 7.54 -11.04 -15.57
C LEU A 86 8.52 -12.08 -15.04
N ILE A 87 8.51 -12.29 -13.71
CA ILE A 87 9.39 -13.24 -13.02
C ILE A 87 8.78 -14.63 -13.07
N PHE A 88 7.55 -14.77 -12.55
CA PHE A 88 6.77 -16.00 -12.61
C PHE A 88 5.28 -15.72 -12.50
N VAL A 89 4.49 -16.73 -12.86
CA VAL A 89 3.04 -16.74 -12.70
C VAL A 89 2.67 -17.98 -11.89
N VAL A 90 1.83 -17.81 -10.89
CA VAL A 90 1.28 -18.93 -10.12
C VAL A 90 -0.24 -18.87 -10.16
N ASN A 91 -0.85 -19.96 -10.64
CA ASN A 91 -2.28 -20.20 -10.48
C ASN A 91 -2.47 -20.98 -9.18
N THR A 92 -3.13 -20.37 -8.20
CA THR A 92 -3.37 -20.95 -6.86
C THR A 92 -4.66 -21.77 -6.80
N GLY A 93 -5.44 -21.79 -7.88
CA GLY A 93 -6.79 -22.33 -7.95
C GLY A 93 -7.82 -21.19 -7.96
N PRO A 94 -8.04 -20.47 -6.83
CA PRO A 94 -9.01 -19.37 -6.79
C PRO A 94 -8.57 -18.09 -7.52
N PHE A 95 -7.26 -17.90 -7.69
CA PHE A 95 -6.70 -16.73 -8.35
C PHE A 95 -5.38 -17.04 -9.05
N THR A 96 -4.99 -16.14 -9.95
CA THR A 96 -3.67 -16.13 -10.56
C THR A 96 -2.89 -14.93 -10.04
N ALA A 97 -1.66 -15.15 -9.57
CA ALA A 97 -0.73 -14.09 -9.19
C ALA A 97 0.40 -13.99 -10.22
N TYR A 98 0.67 -12.78 -10.70
CA TYR A 98 1.77 -12.44 -11.60
C TYR A 98 2.80 -11.64 -10.81
N TYR A 99 4.02 -12.17 -10.68
CA TYR A 99 5.10 -11.50 -9.98
C TYR A 99 5.99 -10.74 -10.97
N LEU A 100 6.06 -9.43 -10.81
CA LEU A 100 6.84 -8.52 -11.65
C LEU A 100 7.97 -7.86 -10.86
N GLY A 101 9.06 -7.53 -11.53
CA GLY A 101 10.15 -6.74 -10.96
C GLY A 101 11.10 -6.20 -12.02
N TYR A 102 11.95 -5.24 -11.66
CA TYR A 102 13.03 -4.80 -12.53
C TYR A 102 14.27 -5.71 -12.36
N PRO A 103 14.87 -6.20 -13.46
CA PRO A 103 16.11 -6.97 -13.38
C PRO A 103 17.24 -6.18 -12.73
N GLN A 104 18.02 -6.84 -11.87
CA GLN A 104 19.28 -6.35 -11.37
C GLN A 104 20.41 -6.67 -12.35
N LYS A 105 21.58 -6.04 -12.19
CA LYS A 105 22.73 -6.25 -13.09
C LYS A 105 23.21 -7.71 -13.15
N SER A 106 22.94 -8.50 -12.10
CA SER A 106 23.29 -9.92 -12.02
C SER A 106 22.28 -10.84 -12.71
N ASP A 107 21.09 -10.34 -13.05
CA ASP A 107 20.03 -11.16 -13.62
C ASP A 107 20.25 -11.30 -15.12
N VAL A 108 20.43 -12.54 -15.59
CA VAL A 108 20.53 -12.84 -17.02
C VAL A 108 19.24 -13.48 -17.54
N SER A 109 18.35 -13.90 -16.64
CA SER A 109 17.06 -14.50 -16.96
C SER A 109 16.03 -14.28 -15.83
N PRO A 110 14.72 -14.42 -16.12
CA PRO A 110 13.68 -14.47 -15.09
C PRO A 110 13.87 -15.59 -14.06
N ALA A 111 14.59 -16.67 -14.40
CA ALA A 111 14.86 -17.76 -13.48
C ALA A 111 15.82 -17.34 -12.35
N ASP A 112 16.80 -16.49 -12.65
CA ASP A 112 17.70 -15.92 -11.63
C ASP A 112 16.91 -15.03 -10.66
N MET A 113 15.99 -14.24 -11.21
CA MET A 113 15.07 -13.42 -10.43
C MET A 113 14.17 -14.28 -9.54
N ALA A 114 13.61 -15.36 -10.10
CA ALA A 114 12.75 -16.29 -9.39
C ALA A 114 13.48 -16.97 -8.21
N ALA A 115 14.72 -17.42 -8.43
CA ALA A 115 15.54 -18.08 -7.41
C ALA A 115 15.79 -17.20 -6.16
N GLU A 116 15.80 -15.88 -6.33
CA GLU A 116 16.05 -14.91 -5.27
C GLU A 116 14.79 -14.14 -4.84
N THR A 117 13.59 -14.57 -5.28
CA THR A 117 12.35 -13.82 -5.04
C THR A 117 12.17 -13.47 -3.57
N GLY A 118 12.44 -14.40 -2.64
CA GLY A 118 12.22 -14.18 -1.20
C GLY A 118 13.13 -13.15 -0.52
N VAL A 119 14.24 -12.75 -1.17
CA VAL A 119 15.18 -11.76 -0.62
C VAL A 119 15.21 -10.45 -1.43
N ARG A 120 14.45 -10.38 -2.52
CA ARG A 120 14.29 -9.16 -3.32
C ARG A 120 13.41 -8.15 -2.63
N SER A 121 13.63 -6.88 -2.95
CA SER A 121 12.80 -5.75 -2.53
C SER A 121 12.09 -5.16 -3.74
N GLY A 122 10.88 -4.63 -3.54
CA GLY A 122 10.17 -3.86 -4.56
C GLY A 122 9.60 -4.69 -5.71
N LEU A 123 9.18 -5.92 -5.43
CA LEU A 123 8.40 -6.71 -6.38
C LEU A 123 6.94 -6.22 -6.40
N LEU A 124 6.26 -6.46 -7.51
CA LEU A 124 4.84 -6.20 -7.67
C LEU A 124 4.12 -7.51 -7.90
N GLU A 125 3.16 -7.83 -7.03
CA GLU A 125 2.28 -8.97 -7.17
C GLU A 125 0.93 -8.49 -7.72
N LEU A 126 0.60 -8.87 -8.95
CA LEU A 126 -0.72 -8.59 -9.53
C LEU A 126 -1.62 -9.81 -9.35
N ILE A 127 -2.72 -9.65 -8.62
CA ILE A 127 -3.65 -10.73 -8.27
C ILE A 127 -4.92 -10.60 -9.09
N SER A 128 -5.19 -11.60 -9.93
CA SER A 128 -6.41 -11.71 -10.72
C SER A 128 -7.26 -12.87 -10.20
N LEU A 129 -8.42 -12.55 -9.61
CA LEU A 129 -9.38 -13.55 -9.16
C LEU A 129 -10.07 -14.20 -10.37
N HIS A 130 -10.32 -15.50 -10.33
CA HIS A 130 -11.00 -16.19 -11.45
C HIS A 130 -12.51 -15.99 -11.41
N ASP A 131 -13.06 -15.93 -10.21
CA ASP A 131 -14.46 -15.61 -9.99
C ASP A 131 -14.64 -14.10 -9.98
N LYS A 132 -15.71 -13.62 -10.62
CA LYS A 132 -16.14 -12.23 -10.47
C LYS A 132 -16.55 -12.02 -9.01
N VAL A 133 -15.88 -11.11 -8.32
CA VAL A 133 -16.38 -10.59 -7.06
C VAL A 133 -17.71 -9.91 -7.36
N ASP A 134 -18.68 -10.06 -6.47
CA ASP A 134 -19.96 -9.38 -6.60
C ASP A 134 -19.69 -7.86 -6.66
N ASP A 135 -19.87 -7.27 -7.84
CA ASP A 135 -19.62 -5.85 -8.17
C ASP A 135 -20.60 -4.91 -7.45
N THR A 136 -21.28 -5.37 -6.40
CA THR A 136 -22.01 -4.49 -5.49
C THR A 136 -21.01 -3.44 -5.02
N PRO A 137 -21.14 -2.18 -5.46
CA PRO A 137 -20.29 -1.13 -4.95
C PRO A 137 -20.53 -1.13 -3.46
N GLU A 138 -19.49 -1.26 -2.62
CA GLU A 138 -19.68 -1.01 -1.21
C GLU A 138 -20.38 0.34 -1.11
N THR A 139 -21.65 0.34 -0.69
CA THR A 139 -22.49 1.55 -0.65
C THR A 139 -22.07 2.39 0.55
N SER A 140 -20.80 2.78 0.60
CA SER A 140 -20.29 3.88 1.37
C SER A 140 -18.95 4.30 0.79
N PRO A 141 -18.76 5.56 0.37
CA PRO A 141 -17.41 6.12 0.29
C PRO A 141 -16.95 6.32 1.72
N SER A 142 -16.62 5.24 2.42
CA SER A 142 -15.93 5.37 3.70
C SER A 142 -14.65 6.14 3.39
N LYS A 143 -14.42 7.26 4.07
CA LYS A 143 -13.19 8.06 4.03
C LYS A 143 -12.00 7.26 4.58
N ARG A 144 -11.78 6.03 4.12
CA ARG A 144 -10.68 5.18 4.54
C ARG A 144 -9.43 5.71 3.84
N ARG A 145 -8.63 6.48 4.59
CA ARG A 145 -7.24 6.79 4.23
C ARG A 145 -6.48 5.45 4.17
N GLY A 146 -5.67 5.23 3.14
CA GLY A 146 -5.04 3.94 2.88
C GLY A 146 -3.86 4.07 1.91
N PHE A 147 -3.64 3.03 1.09
CA PHE A 147 -2.67 3.05 0.00
C PHE A 147 -2.84 4.31 -0.88
N ALA A 148 -1.73 4.91 -1.30
CA ALA A 148 -1.75 6.17 -2.06
C ALA A 148 -1.29 5.99 -3.50
N HIS A 149 -0.06 5.50 -3.72
CA HIS A 149 0.50 5.27 -5.04
C HIS A 149 1.76 4.39 -4.97
N LEU A 150 2.15 3.83 -6.11
CA LEU A 150 3.50 3.30 -6.35
C LEU A 150 4.39 4.44 -6.88
N GLY A 151 5.64 4.48 -6.43
CA GLY A 151 6.65 5.41 -6.93
C GLY A 151 7.65 4.70 -7.84
N ILE A 152 7.72 5.08 -9.11
CA ILE A 152 8.67 4.52 -10.08
C ILE A 152 9.61 5.63 -10.56
N ARG A 153 10.91 5.40 -10.40
CA ARG A 153 11.95 6.30 -10.92
C ARG A 153 12.23 5.97 -12.38
N VAL A 154 12.08 6.96 -13.24
CA VAL A 154 12.44 6.89 -14.66
C VAL A 154 13.62 7.83 -14.97
N PRO A 155 14.37 7.62 -16.07
CA PRO A 155 15.45 8.53 -16.47
C PRO A 155 14.96 9.93 -16.82
N ASP A 156 13.83 10.04 -17.53
CA ASP A 156 13.20 11.31 -17.92
C ASP A 156 11.67 11.19 -17.78
N VAL A 157 11.09 12.03 -16.92
CA VAL A 157 9.66 12.01 -16.64
C VAL A 157 8.86 12.63 -17.78
N SER A 158 9.37 13.66 -18.43
CA SER A 158 8.69 14.33 -19.55
C SER A 158 8.53 13.40 -20.75
N GLU A 159 9.61 12.70 -21.13
CA GLU A 159 9.57 11.69 -22.19
C GLU A 159 8.63 10.54 -21.85
N THR A 160 8.66 10.07 -20.60
CA THR A 160 7.78 8.99 -20.13
C THR A 160 6.31 9.39 -20.20
N LEU A 161 5.95 10.60 -19.75
CA LEU A 161 4.57 11.10 -19.81
C LEU A 161 4.09 11.32 -21.25
N LYS A 162 5.00 11.74 -22.15
CA LYS A 162 4.70 11.85 -23.58
C LYS A 162 4.40 10.47 -24.18
N LEU A 163 5.26 9.48 -23.93
CA LEU A 163 5.05 8.10 -24.37
C LEU A 163 3.75 7.52 -23.81
N ALA A 164 3.44 7.81 -22.54
CA ALA A 164 2.19 7.40 -21.91
C ALA A 164 0.97 7.86 -22.71
N LYS A 165 0.92 9.16 -23.07
CA LYS A 165 -0.15 9.73 -23.90
C LYS A 165 -0.22 9.07 -25.28
N GLU A 166 0.92 8.86 -25.93
CA GLU A 166 0.99 8.21 -27.25
C GLU A 166 0.48 6.76 -27.22
N LYS A 167 0.70 6.05 -26.09
CA LYS A 167 0.21 4.69 -25.85
C LYS A 167 -1.22 4.63 -25.32
N GLY A 168 -1.85 5.78 -25.06
CA GLY A 168 -3.22 5.88 -24.57
C GLY A 168 -3.39 5.75 -23.06
N TRP A 169 -2.31 5.77 -22.28
CA TRP A 169 -2.37 5.74 -20.82
C TRP A 169 -2.80 7.10 -20.27
N LYS A 170 -3.65 7.09 -19.24
CA LYS A 170 -4.20 8.31 -18.66
C LYS A 170 -3.17 8.98 -17.75
N VAL A 171 -2.82 10.20 -18.10
CA VAL A 171 -1.99 11.06 -17.27
C VAL A 171 -2.89 11.86 -16.34
N ILE A 172 -2.72 11.67 -15.02
CA ILE A 172 -3.46 12.41 -13.98
C ILE A 172 -2.82 13.78 -13.76
N LYS A 173 -1.48 13.84 -13.76
CA LYS A 173 -0.74 15.06 -13.44
C LYS A 173 0.45 15.27 -14.37
N HIS A 174 0.51 16.44 -14.98
CA HIS A 174 1.63 16.90 -15.81
C HIS A 174 2.72 17.61 -14.98
N LEU A 175 3.88 17.86 -15.57
CA LEU A 175 5.03 18.46 -14.88
C LEU A 175 4.83 19.95 -14.57
N ASP A 176 4.08 20.65 -15.42
CA ASP A 176 3.70 22.06 -15.27
C ASP A 176 2.61 22.30 -14.21
N ASN A 177 1.88 21.24 -13.84
CA ASN A 177 0.86 21.27 -12.80
C ASN A 177 1.51 21.21 -11.42
N VAL A 178 1.95 22.34 -10.88
CA VAL A 178 2.72 22.38 -9.63
C VAL A 178 1.93 22.89 -8.44
N GLU A 179 0.62 23.04 -8.53
CA GLU A 179 -0.16 23.61 -7.43
C GLU A 179 -0.52 22.53 -6.39
N PRO A 180 -0.75 22.90 -5.11
CA PRO A 180 -1.15 21.94 -4.08
C PRO A 180 -2.39 21.11 -4.42
N TYR A 181 -3.34 21.69 -5.15
CA TYR A 181 -4.54 20.98 -5.57
C TYR A 181 -4.29 19.94 -6.68
N ASP A 182 -3.12 19.96 -7.35
CA ASP A 182 -2.73 18.98 -8.36
C ASP A 182 -2.19 17.68 -7.73
N MET A 183 -2.01 17.64 -6.41
CA MET A 183 -1.66 16.43 -5.67
C MET A 183 -2.87 15.48 -5.63
N PRO A 184 -2.77 14.25 -6.17
CA PRO A 184 -3.90 13.32 -6.26
C PRO A 184 -4.11 12.58 -4.94
N LEU A 185 -4.43 13.31 -3.87
CA LEU A 185 -4.82 12.76 -2.58
C LEU A 185 -6.32 12.98 -2.32
N PRO A 186 -6.97 12.15 -1.49
CA PRO A 186 -8.36 12.37 -1.12
C PRO A 186 -8.57 13.71 -0.40
N GLY A 187 -9.40 14.57 -1.00
CA GLY A 187 -9.67 15.92 -0.51
C GLY A 187 -8.89 17.00 -1.25
N LYS A 188 -9.31 18.26 -1.12
CA LYS A 188 -8.58 19.38 -1.73
C LYS A 188 -7.50 19.86 -0.78
N ILE A 189 -6.25 19.81 -1.22
CA ILE A 189 -5.13 20.41 -0.52
C ILE A 189 -5.10 21.90 -0.85
N HIS A 190 -5.00 22.73 0.18
CA HIS A 190 -4.94 24.18 0.07
C HIS A 190 -3.69 24.69 0.78
N GLY A 191 -3.25 25.89 0.43
CA GLY A 191 -2.05 26.53 0.98
C GLY A 191 -1.01 26.76 -0.11
N ALA A 192 0.24 26.98 0.31
CA ALA A 192 1.38 27.13 -0.59
C ALA A 192 2.45 26.12 -0.19
N TRP A 193 3.17 25.62 -1.19
CA TRP A 193 4.37 24.83 -0.97
C TRP A 193 5.41 25.62 -0.18
N GLN A 194 6.20 24.91 0.61
CA GLN A 194 7.25 25.49 1.45
C GLN A 194 8.61 24.96 0.98
N ALA A 195 9.66 25.75 1.21
CA ALA A 195 11.05 25.42 0.90
C ALA A 195 11.30 24.88 -0.53
N GLY A 196 10.61 25.44 -1.53
CA GLY A 196 10.83 25.05 -2.92
C GLY A 196 10.26 23.70 -3.31
N PHE A 197 9.32 23.13 -2.53
CA PHE A 197 8.73 21.83 -2.84
C PHE A 197 8.00 21.79 -4.19
N ASP A 198 7.56 22.94 -4.70
CA ASP A 198 7.08 23.11 -6.07
C ASP A 198 8.09 22.61 -7.12
N GLN A 199 9.39 22.85 -6.91
CA GLN A 199 10.45 22.39 -7.82
C GLN A 199 10.65 20.87 -7.79
N THR A 200 10.46 20.26 -6.62
CA THR A 200 10.44 18.80 -6.48
C THR A 200 9.19 18.24 -7.15
N PHE A 201 8.04 18.84 -6.89
CA PHE A 201 6.77 18.40 -7.44
C PHE A 201 6.71 18.56 -8.96
N ALA A 202 7.38 19.57 -9.52
CA ALA A 202 7.59 19.78 -10.96
C ALA A 202 8.38 18.66 -11.66
N GLN A 203 8.99 17.75 -10.91
CA GLN A 203 9.70 16.58 -11.42
C GLN A 203 8.90 15.28 -11.27
N ILE A 204 7.65 15.37 -10.81
CA ILE A 204 6.79 14.20 -10.57
C ILE A 204 5.61 14.24 -11.53
N GLY A 205 5.40 13.15 -12.26
CA GLY A 205 4.19 12.91 -13.04
C GLY A 205 3.31 11.87 -12.34
N PHE A 206 2.01 11.90 -12.61
CA PHE A 206 1.10 10.83 -12.17
C PHE A 206 0.39 10.22 -13.37
N LEU A 207 0.37 8.89 -13.40
CA LEU A 207 -0.42 8.09 -14.31
C LEU A 207 -1.48 7.35 -13.51
N GLU A 208 -2.65 7.15 -14.11
CA GLU A 208 -3.66 6.25 -13.56
C GLU A 208 -3.25 4.80 -13.85
N ASP A 209 -3.37 3.95 -12.85
CA ASP A 209 -3.27 2.51 -13.04
C ASP A 209 -4.44 2.03 -13.94
N PRO A 210 -4.24 1.06 -14.85
CA PRO A 210 -5.33 0.58 -15.71
C PRO A 210 -6.54 0.01 -14.97
N ASP A 211 -6.38 -0.41 -13.71
CA ASP A 211 -7.43 -1.01 -12.88
C ASP A 211 -8.00 -0.04 -11.81
N GLY A 212 -7.56 1.24 -11.79
CA GLY A 212 -8.12 2.32 -10.96
C GLY A 212 -7.25 2.78 -9.80
#